data_AF-A0A356QQX3-F1
#
_entry.id   AF-A0A356QQX3-F1
#
_cell.length_a   1.000
_cell.length_b   1.000
_cell.length_c   1.000
_cell.angle_alpha   90.00
_cell.angle_beta   90.00
_cell.angle_gamma   90.00
#
_symmetry.space_group_name_H-M   'P 1'
#
loop_
_entity.id
_entity.type
_entity.pdbx_description
1 polymer ?
#
loop_
_entity_poly.entity_id
_entity_poly.type
_entity_poly.pdbx_seq_one_letter_code
_entity_poly.pdbx_strand_id
1 'polypeptide(L)'
;MMKNQVIHSQPSFVLANEQVSVAITKRGGQMAPVTFKSRDGQQISPYYISPWQDEEPANMPAEVLVPLRGDFFCMPFGGNAIEYKGEKHPPHGETATGVWSFVDDKTSRPDCSRLTLALDTHIRKGRVTKEISLCEQHPVVYQRHTVHGFVGPTPVGHHATLAMPDDVGTFRISTSPFRLGMTNPGVFSDPACGEYQLLAIGKTFGDLKEIPTLLKDPACIDCSRLPLRRGFSDLFAVVADIEALNGTPAWSAAVNTKEHWVWFSLRDPRNLPTTAFWLENHGRHSFPWNGRNQCLGIEDICGFFADGLAASVNENTLSDQGIATAITCSDATPADIRSIQGAVSVPATFDRVAEICFGDNEITLRSESGQLVTVPLNYKFVLGEGLQP
;
A
#
# COMPACT_ATOMS: atom_id res chain seq x y z
N MET A 1 -14.36 -17.97 -11.58
CA MET A 1 -13.71 -19.19 -11.04
C MET A 1 -12.23 -18.93 -10.89
N MET A 2 -11.67 -19.28 -9.73
CA MET A 2 -10.24 -19.12 -9.46
C MET A 2 -9.40 -20.09 -10.30
N LYS A 3 -8.21 -19.64 -10.72
CA LYS A 3 -7.21 -20.47 -11.42
C LYS A 3 -5.89 -20.46 -10.67
N ASN A 4 -5.22 -21.61 -10.59
CA ASN A 4 -3.82 -21.70 -10.17
C ASN A 4 -2.93 -21.49 -11.39
N GLN A 5 -1.96 -20.56 -11.31
CA GLN A 5 -0.99 -20.28 -12.38
C GLN A 5 0.37 -19.96 -11.77
N VAL A 6 1.43 -20.07 -12.57
CA VAL A 6 2.75 -19.53 -12.22
C VAL A 6 2.92 -18.24 -13.01
N ILE A 7 3.08 -17.11 -12.31
CA ILE A 7 3.21 -15.78 -12.92
C ILE A 7 4.44 -15.12 -12.32
N HIS A 8 5.36 -14.72 -13.19
CA HIS A 8 6.69 -14.22 -12.80
C HIS A 8 7.39 -15.17 -11.80
N SER A 9 7.52 -16.44 -12.22
CA SER A 9 8.14 -17.54 -11.45
C SER A 9 7.48 -17.85 -10.10
N GLN A 10 6.26 -17.38 -9.86
CA GLN A 10 5.63 -17.44 -8.54
C GLN A 10 4.23 -18.06 -8.63
N PRO A 11 3.99 -19.19 -7.93
CA PRO A 11 2.67 -19.81 -7.86
C PRO A 11 1.64 -18.82 -7.31
N SER A 12 0.53 -18.66 -8.02
CA SER A 12 -0.46 -17.62 -7.79
C SER A 12 -1.89 -18.14 -7.98
N PHE A 13 -2.80 -17.53 -7.23
CA PHE A 13 -4.24 -17.61 -7.45
C PHE A 13 -4.67 -16.45 -8.32
N VAL A 14 -5.52 -16.70 -9.32
CA VAL A 14 -6.01 -15.66 -10.24
C VAL A 14 -7.51 -15.51 -10.10
N LEU A 15 -7.95 -14.27 -9.92
CA LEU A 15 -9.36 -13.85 -9.96
C LEU A 15 -9.50 -12.76 -11.03
N ALA A 16 -10.53 -12.84 -11.88
CA ALA A 16 -10.76 -11.85 -12.93
C ALA A 16 -12.24 -11.73 -13.29
N ASN A 17 -12.62 -10.54 -13.76
CA ASN A 17 -13.83 -10.26 -14.52
C ASN A 17 -13.47 -9.51 -15.82
N GLU A 18 -14.44 -8.90 -16.48
CA GLU A 18 -14.21 -8.17 -17.75
C GLU A 18 -13.30 -6.95 -17.58
N GLN A 19 -13.32 -6.29 -16.42
CA GLN A 19 -12.59 -5.03 -16.18
C GLN A 19 -11.29 -5.21 -15.38
N VAL A 20 -11.24 -6.16 -14.46
CA VAL A 20 -10.14 -6.30 -13.52
C VAL A 20 -9.66 -7.74 -13.51
N SER A 21 -8.34 -7.92 -13.57
CA SER A 21 -7.68 -9.21 -13.32
C SER A 21 -6.62 -9.02 -12.24
N VAL A 22 -6.62 -9.86 -11.22
CA VAL A 22 -5.69 -9.83 -10.11
C VAL A 22 -5.04 -11.21 -9.92
N ALA A 23 -3.72 -11.23 -9.88
CA ALA A 23 -2.94 -12.40 -9.47
C ALA A 23 -2.42 -12.21 -8.04
N ILE A 24 -2.63 -13.22 -7.18
CA ILE A 24 -2.23 -13.21 -5.77
C ILE A 24 -1.26 -14.36 -5.55
N THR A 25 -0.02 -14.07 -5.15
CA THR A 25 0.97 -15.11 -4.87
C THR A 25 0.54 -16.00 -3.71
N LYS A 26 0.88 -17.30 -3.79
CA LYS A 26 0.72 -18.21 -2.65
C LYS A 26 1.60 -17.78 -1.49
N ARG A 27 2.86 -17.44 -1.76
CA ARG A 27 3.79 -16.89 -0.75
C ARG A 27 3.51 -15.40 -0.55
N GLY A 28 3.24 -14.99 0.68
CA GLY A 28 3.04 -13.60 1.07
C GLY A 28 1.71 -12.96 0.63
N GLY A 29 0.88 -13.65 -0.15
CA GLY A 29 -0.44 -13.14 -0.54
C GLY A 29 -0.38 -11.81 -1.30
N GLN A 30 0.71 -11.58 -2.03
CA GLN A 30 1.01 -10.31 -2.70
C GLN A 30 0.27 -10.23 -4.03
N MET A 31 -0.40 -9.11 -4.29
CA MET A 31 -1.24 -8.94 -5.47
C MET A 31 -0.53 -8.18 -6.59
N ALA A 32 0.14 -8.91 -7.48
CA ALA A 32 0.52 -8.42 -8.81
C ALA A 32 0.85 -9.58 -9.78
N PRO A 33 0.64 -9.40 -11.09
CA PRO A 33 0.08 -8.21 -11.74
C PRO A 33 -1.40 -8.00 -11.39
N VAL A 34 -1.82 -6.74 -11.41
CA VAL A 34 -3.23 -6.36 -11.45
C VAL A 34 -3.42 -5.51 -12.69
N THR A 35 -4.38 -5.86 -13.54
CA THR A 35 -4.69 -5.14 -14.76
C THR A 35 -6.11 -4.61 -14.67
N PHE A 36 -6.25 -3.30 -14.87
CA PHE A 36 -7.52 -2.60 -15.02
C PHE A 36 -7.72 -2.28 -16.49
N LYS A 37 -8.84 -2.72 -17.06
CA LYS A 37 -9.23 -2.45 -18.43
C LYS A 37 -10.26 -1.34 -18.44
N SER A 38 -9.94 -0.26 -19.11
CA SER A 38 -10.85 0.84 -19.33
C SER A 38 -11.88 0.51 -20.42
N ARG A 39 -12.93 1.34 -20.53
CA ARG A 39 -13.98 1.17 -21.54
C ARG A 39 -13.49 1.41 -22.97
N ASP A 40 -12.44 2.21 -23.15
CA ASP A 40 -11.81 2.49 -24.44
C ASP A 40 -10.69 1.49 -24.81
N GLY A 41 -10.49 0.46 -23.97
CA GLY A 41 -9.59 -0.66 -24.26
C GLY A 41 -8.15 -0.49 -23.76
N GLN A 42 -7.82 0.64 -23.13
CA GLN A 42 -6.54 0.81 -22.42
C GLN A 42 -6.42 -0.23 -21.29
N GLN A 43 -5.23 -0.80 -21.15
CA GLN A 43 -4.89 -1.68 -20.04
C GLN A 43 -3.90 -0.96 -19.12
N ILE A 44 -4.27 -0.83 -17.85
CA ILE A 44 -3.48 -0.16 -16.82
C ILE A 44 -2.99 -1.23 -15.85
N SER A 45 -1.67 -1.37 -15.73
CA SER A 45 -1.03 -2.31 -14.81
C SER A 45 -0.07 -1.54 -13.90
N PRO A 46 -0.59 -0.88 -12.85
CA PRO A 46 0.17 0.14 -12.12
C PRO A 46 1.15 -0.46 -11.10
N TYR A 47 0.96 -1.71 -10.73
CA TYR A 47 1.69 -2.36 -9.64
C TYR A 47 3.07 -2.84 -10.05
N TYR A 48 4.01 -2.64 -9.14
CA TYR A 48 5.39 -3.07 -9.26
C TYR A 48 5.53 -4.59 -9.21
N ILE A 49 6.50 -5.12 -9.95
CA ILE A 49 7.02 -6.49 -9.82
C ILE A 49 8.54 -6.36 -9.80
N SER A 50 9.19 -6.87 -8.75
CA SER A 50 10.64 -6.76 -8.61
C SER A 50 11.41 -7.37 -9.78
N PRO A 51 12.49 -6.73 -10.28
CA PRO A 51 13.18 -7.16 -11.50
C PRO A 51 13.91 -8.50 -11.37
N TRP A 52 14.10 -9.00 -10.16
CA TRP A 52 14.74 -10.29 -9.89
C TRP A 52 13.78 -11.48 -9.84
N GLN A 53 12.47 -11.28 -10.08
CA GLN A 53 11.50 -12.36 -9.92
C GLN A 53 11.70 -13.52 -10.91
N ASP A 54 12.07 -13.21 -12.14
CA ASP A 54 12.28 -14.17 -13.23
C ASP A 54 13.75 -14.54 -13.43
N GLU A 55 14.60 -14.16 -12.49
CA GLU A 55 16.00 -14.56 -12.46
C GLU A 55 16.17 -15.94 -11.82
N GLU A 56 17.34 -16.53 -11.98
CA GLU A 56 17.70 -17.77 -11.30
C GLU A 56 17.47 -17.63 -9.77
N PRO A 57 16.79 -18.60 -9.13
CA PRO A 57 16.49 -18.52 -7.71
C PRO A 57 17.74 -18.28 -6.86
N ALA A 58 17.68 -17.26 -6.03
CA ALA A 58 18.76 -16.88 -5.13
C ALA A 58 18.25 -16.77 -3.68
N ASN A 59 19.17 -16.93 -2.72
CA ASN A 59 18.87 -16.75 -1.31
C ASN A 59 18.68 -15.26 -0.99
N MET A 60 17.43 -14.83 -0.91
CA MET A 60 17.08 -13.45 -0.59
C MET A 60 17.39 -13.12 0.88
N PRO A 61 17.84 -11.89 1.20
CA PRO A 61 18.16 -11.49 2.57
C PRO A 61 16.92 -11.36 3.47
N ALA A 62 15.72 -11.23 2.88
CA ALA A 62 14.45 -11.31 3.57
C ALA A 62 13.42 -12.04 2.68
N GLU A 63 12.58 -12.89 3.28
CA GLU A 63 11.63 -13.71 2.53
C GLU A 63 10.58 -12.88 1.76
N VAL A 64 10.21 -11.70 2.27
CA VAL A 64 9.28 -10.78 1.60
C VAL A 64 9.82 -10.29 0.25
N LEU A 65 11.14 -10.30 0.06
CA LEU A 65 11.80 -9.90 -1.19
C LEU A 65 11.66 -10.95 -2.29
N VAL A 66 11.33 -12.20 -1.94
CA VAL A 66 11.16 -13.26 -2.95
C VAL A 66 10.03 -12.91 -3.93
N PRO A 67 8.80 -12.61 -3.48
CA PRO A 67 7.73 -12.20 -4.37
C PRO A 67 7.56 -10.68 -4.56
N LEU A 68 8.36 -9.81 -3.91
CA LEU A 68 8.14 -8.36 -3.76
C LEU A 68 7.40 -7.73 -4.96
N ARG A 69 6.10 -7.49 -4.80
CA ARG A 69 5.23 -6.96 -5.84
C ARG A 69 3.95 -6.36 -5.28
N GLY A 70 3.38 -5.45 -6.05
CA GLY A 70 2.04 -4.87 -5.86
C GLY A 70 1.71 -4.57 -4.42
N ASP A 71 0.56 -5.05 -3.96
CA ASP A 71 0.10 -4.84 -2.59
C ASP A 71 0.07 -6.13 -1.78
N PHE A 72 0.41 -6.04 -0.50
CA PHE A 72 0.31 -7.14 0.45
C PHE A 72 -0.01 -6.62 1.85
N PHE A 73 -0.67 -7.47 2.64
CA PHE A 73 -1.04 -7.13 4.00
C PHE A 73 0.09 -7.49 4.96
N CYS A 74 0.57 -6.51 5.72
CA CYS A 74 1.66 -6.69 6.67
C CYS A 74 1.10 -6.78 8.09
N MET A 75 1.54 -7.79 8.83
CA MET A 75 1.12 -8.00 10.21
C MET A 75 2.13 -8.90 10.95
N PRO A 76 2.98 -8.32 11.82
CA PRO A 76 3.15 -6.89 12.08
C PRO A 76 3.79 -6.11 10.92
N PHE A 77 3.29 -4.90 10.62
CA PHE A 77 3.88 -3.99 9.63
C PHE A 77 5.27 -3.49 10.06
N GLY A 78 6.22 -3.38 9.11
CA GLY A 78 7.56 -2.81 9.29
C GLY A 78 8.69 -3.86 9.33
N GLY A 79 9.92 -3.41 9.57
CA GLY A 79 11.13 -4.23 9.49
C GLY A 79 11.25 -5.29 10.59
N ASN A 80 10.61 -5.08 11.74
CA ASN A 80 10.60 -6.02 12.88
C ASN A 80 12.02 -6.43 13.31
N ALA A 81 12.98 -5.51 13.23
CA ALA A 81 14.38 -5.75 13.56
C ALA A 81 14.60 -6.04 15.05
N ILE A 82 13.80 -5.43 15.92
CA ILE A 82 13.88 -5.57 17.38
C ILE A 82 12.83 -6.57 17.85
N GLU A 83 13.24 -7.52 18.71
CA GLU A 83 12.34 -8.46 19.36
C GLU A 83 11.42 -7.73 20.36
N TYR A 84 10.15 -8.15 20.44
CA TYR A 84 9.18 -7.59 21.38
C TYR A 84 8.56 -8.69 22.22
N LYS A 85 8.82 -8.68 23.53
CA LYS A 85 8.25 -9.65 24.50
C LYS A 85 8.40 -11.13 24.08
N GLY A 86 9.57 -11.52 23.54
CA GLY A 86 9.81 -12.88 23.07
C GLY A 86 9.39 -13.14 21.62
N GLU A 87 8.79 -12.15 20.94
CA GLU A 87 8.34 -12.28 19.56
C GLU A 87 9.36 -11.67 18.59
N LYS A 88 9.92 -12.50 17.71
CA LYS A 88 10.76 -12.06 16.60
C LYS A 88 10.06 -12.35 15.27
N HIS A 89 9.41 -11.33 14.71
CA HIS A 89 8.69 -11.43 13.45
C HIS A 89 9.63 -11.19 12.25
N PRO A 90 9.38 -11.80 11.07
CA PRO A 90 10.06 -11.42 9.85
C PRO A 90 9.65 -10.00 9.43
N PRO A 91 10.41 -9.33 8.54
CA PRO A 91 9.97 -8.08 7.94
C PRO A 91 8.56 -8.20 7.35
N HIS A 92 7.68 -7.27 7.72
CA HIS A 92 6.25 -7.23 7.40
C HIS A 92 5.39 -8.40 7.90
N GLY A 93 5.97 -9.26 8.76
CA GLY A 93 5.26 -10.34 9.44
C GLY A 93 4.95 -11.55 8.56
N GLU A 94 4.42 -12.61 9.19
CA GLU A 94 4.14 -13.89 8.52
C GLU A 94 3.10 -13.75 7.39
N THR A 95 2.23 -12.74 7.44
CA THR A 95 1.26 -12.48 6.37
C THR A 95 1.92 -12.09 5.05
N ALA A 96 3.11 -11.46 5.10
CA ALA A 96 3.88 -11.03 3.94
C ALA A 96 4.89 -12.08 3.44
N THR A 97 5.16 -13.13 4.22
CA THR A 97 6.20 -14.14 3.90
C THR A 97 5.70 -15.59 3.83
N GLY A 98 4.65 -15.92 4.58
CA GLY A 98 4.10 -17.27 4.70
C GLY A 98 3.24 -17.70 3.52
N VAL A 99 2.85 -18.98 3.49
CA VAL A 99 2.08 -19.56 2.38
C VAL A 99 0.59 -19.51 2.69
N TRP A 100 -0.15 -18.75 1.88
CA TRP A 100 -1.59 -18.63 1.93
C TRP A 100 -2.27 -19.85 1.29
N SER A 101 -3.28 -20.37 1.98
CA SER A 101 -4.10 -21.49 1.52
C SER A 101 -5.41 -20.99 0.95
N PHE A 102 -5.86 -21.58 -0.16
CA PHE A 102 -7.19 -21.35 -0.69
C PHE A 102 -8.26 -21.87 0.27
N VAL A 103 -9.31 -21.08 0.48
CA VAL A 103 -10.47 -21.47 1.32
C VAL A 103 -11.71 -21.65 0.46
N ASP A 104 -12.11 -20.62 -0.29
CA ASP A 104 -13.34 -20.63 -1.10
C ASP A 104 -13.27 -19.58 -2.21
N ASP A 105 -14.01 -19.80 -3.30
CA ASP A 105 -14.26 -18.82 -4.38
C ASP A 105 -15.75 -18.66 -4.71
N LYS A 106 -16.65 -19.17 -3.85
CA LYS A 106 -18.09 -19.07 -4.07
C LYS A 106 -18.55 -17.62 -4.22
N THR A 107 -19.24 -17.41 -5.34
CA THR A 107 -19.73 -16.14 -5.87
C THR A 107 -20.47 -15.34 -4.80
N SER A 108 -20.01 -14.11 -4.58
CA SER A 108 -20.64 -13.16 -3.69
C SER A 108 -21.60 -12.34 -4.52
N ARG A 109 -22.86 -12.75 -4.62
CA ARG A 109 -23.88 -12.15 -5.52
C ARG A 109 -23.59 -12.38 -7.02
N PRO A 110 -24.60 -12.27 -7.91
CA PRO A 110 -24.44 -12.51 -9.35
C PRO A 110 -23.42 -11.59 -10.04
N ASP A 111 -23.15 -10.43 -9.44
CA ASP A 111 -22.36 -9.33 -9.97
C ASP A 111 -21.01 -9.14 -9.26
N CYS A 112 -20.67 -9.94 -8.24
CA CYS A 112 -19.34 -9.90 -7.65
C CYS A 112 -18.73 -11.29 -7.44
N SER A 113 -17.49 -11.44 -7.89
CA SER A 113 -16.68 -12.64 -7.61
C SER A 113 -15.78 -12.37 -6.41
N ARG A 114 -15.64 -13.36 -5.51
CA ARG A 114 -14.76 -13.28 -4.34
C ARG A 114 -13.83 -14.46 -4.29
N LEU A 115 -12.59 -14.21 -3.87
CA LEU A 115 -11.58 -15.21 -3.53
C LEU A 115 -11.22 -15.07 -2.05
N THR A 116 -11.34 -16.15 -1.30
CA THR A 116 -10.99 -16.21 0.12
C THR A 116 -9.76 -17.10 0.32
N LEU A 117 -8.75 -16.53 0.98
CA LEU A 117 -7.51 -17.19 1.35
C LEU A 117 -7.33 -17.12 2.88
N ALA A 118 -6.57 -18.04 3.46
CA ALA A 118 -6.23 -18.00 4.87
C ALA A 118 -4.78 -18.38 5.15
N LEU A 119 -4.25 -17.85 6.24
CA LEU A 119 -2.93 -18.12 6.78
C LEU A 119 -3.03 -18.20 8.31
N ASP A 120 -2.46 -19.25 8.88
CA ASP A 120 -2.31 -19.39 10.34
C ASP A 120 -0.92 -18.89 10.73
N THR A 121 -0.84 -17.98 11.71
CA THR A 121 0.40 -17.38 12.19
C THR A 121 0.97 -18.21 13.35
N HIS A 122 2.29 -18.29 13.44
CA HIS A 122 2.99 -19.20 14.35
C HIS A 122 3.73 -18.49 15.47
N ILE A 123 4.33 -17.32 15.19
CA ILE A 123 5.14 -16.55 16.15
C ILE A 123 4.22 -15.99 17.23
N ARG A 124 3.17 -15.30 16.80
CA ARG A 124 1.99 -15.06 17.61
C ARG A 124 0.84 -15.82 16.97
N LYS A 125 0.20 -16.70 17.73
CA LYS A 125 -0.86 -17.58 17.22
C LYS A 125 -2.05 -16.76 16.77
N GLY A 126 -2.63 -17.14 15.64
CA GLY A 126 -3.79 -16.48 15.06
C GLY A 126 -4.10 -17.01 13.68
N ARG A 127 -5.23 -16.59 13.13
CA ARG A 127 -5.67 -16.88 11.77
C ARG A 127 -6.03 -15.59 11.08
N VAL A 128 -5.38 -15.33 9.95
CA VAL A 128 -5.68 -14.21 9.07
C VAL A 128 -6.41 -14.74 7.84
N THR A 129 -7.57 -14.17 7.55
CA THR A 129 -8.34 -14.45 6.33
C THR A 129 -8.29 -13.25 5.41
N LYS A 130 -7.88 -13.45 4.15
CA LYS A 130 -7.83 -12.45 3.09
C LYS A 130 -8.96 -12.71 2.11
N GLU A 131 -9.80 -11.72 1.90
CA GLU A 131 -10.87 -11.73 0.91
C GLU A 131 -10.55 -10.69 -0.16
N ILE A 132 -10.55 -11.12 -1.42
CA ILE A 132 -10.44 -10.24 -2.60
C ILE A 132 -11.74 -10.33 -3.37
N SER A 133 -12.39 -9.20 -3.62
CA SER A 133 -13.62 -9.16 -4.41
C SER A 133 -13.49 -8.25 -5.62
N LEU A 134 -14.02 -8.71 -6.76
CA LEU A 134 -14.15 -7.95 -8.00
C LEU A 134 -15.63 -7.91 -8.37
N CYS A 135 -16.18 -6.71 -8.51
CA CYS A 135 -17.57 -6.51 -8.92
C CYS A 135 -17.65 -6.05 -10.37
N GLU A 136 -18.69 -6.47 -11.07
CA GLU A 136 -18.98 -6.02 -12.43
C GLU A 136 -19.07 -4.49 -12.46
N GLN A 137 -18.50 -3.90 -13.50
CA GLN A 137 -18.47 -2.45 -13.72
C GLN A 137 -17.65 -1.62 -12.72
N HIS A 138 -17.14 -2.20 -11.63
CA HIS A 138 -16.27 -1.54 -10.66
C HIS A 138 -14.77 -1.76 -11.04
N PRO A 139 -14.03 -0.73 -11.48
CA PRO A 139 -12.60 -0.86 -11.85
C PRO A 139 -11.69 -0.80 -10.61
N VAL A 140 -12.03 -1.58 -9.59
CA VAL A 140 -11.34 -1.61 -8.29
C VAL A 140 -11.19 -3.04 -7.78
N VAL A 141 -10.22 -3.23 -6.90
CA VAL A 141 -10.05 -4.42 -6.08
C VAL A 141 -10.51 -4.07 -4.66
N TYR A 142 -11.53 -4.77 -4.17
CA TYR A 142 -11.94 -4.71 -2.77
C TYR A 142 -11.14 -5.74 -1.97
N GLN A 143 -10.48 -5.30 -0.89
CA GLN A 143 -9.72 -6.18 -0.01
C GLN A 143 -10.25 -6.14 1.41
N ARG A 144 -10.33 -7.30 2.05
CA ARG A 144 -10.67 -7.42 3.47
C ARG A 144 -9.77 -8.44 4.16
N HIS A 145 -9.25 -8.07 5.31
CA HIS A 145 -8.44 -8.92 6.17
C HIS A 145 -9.12 -9.04 7.52
N THR A 146 -9.55 -10.26 7.88
CA THR A 146 -10.09 -10.55 9.20
C THR A 146 -9.07 -11.33 10.02
N VAL A 147 -8.85 -10.92 11.26
CA VAL A 147 -7.85 -11.51 12.16
C VAL A 147 -8.51 -12.10 13.40
N HIS A 148 -8.32 -13.40 13.61
CA HIS A 148 -8.79 -14.13 14.80
C HIS A 148 -7.60 -14.67 15.60
N GLY A 149 -7.68 -14.65 16.94
CA GLY A 149 -6.70 -15.32 17.81
C GLY A 149 -5.35 -14.61 17.99
N PHE A 150 -4.99 -13.64 17.14
CA PHE A 150 -3.75 -12.86 17.23
C PHE A 150 -3.81 -11.80 18.34
N VAL A 151 -3.95 -12.23 19.60
CA VAL A 151 -4.25 -11.33 20.72
C VAL A 151 -3.10 -10.37 21.03
N GLY A 152 -3.43 -9.08 21.20
CA GLY A 152 -2.50 -8.04 21.63
C GLY A 152 -2.28 -6.93 20.60
N PRO A 153 -1.43 -5.95 20.92
CA PRO A 153 -1.16 -4.81 20.05
C PRO A 153 -0.29 -5.23 18.85
N THR A 154 -0.56 -4.65 17.68
CA THR A 154 0.20 -4.93 16.46
C THR A 154 0.06 -3.79 15.46
N PRO A 155 1.16 -3.30 14.85
CA PRO A 155 1.06 -2.47 13.66
C PRO A 155 0.57 -3.31 12.48
N VAL A 156 -0.24 -2.73 11.61
CA VAL A 156 -0.79 -3.38 10.42
C VAL A 156 -0.82 -2.41 9.26
N GLY A 157 -0.87 -2.92 8.04
CA GLY A 157 -1.08 -2.07 6.88
C GLY A 157 -1.10 -2.81 5.56
N HIS A 158 -1.51 -2.08 4.52
CA HIS A 158 -1.45 -2.49 3.12
C HIS A 158 -0.25 -1.82 2.45
N HIS A 159 0.57 -2.61 1.76
CA HIS A 159 1.83 -2.17 1.17
C HIS A 159 1.73 -1.99 -0.34
N ALA A 160 0.88 -1.08 -0.82
CA ALA A 160 0.69 -0.88 -2.26
C ALA A 160 1.96 -0.32 -2.90
N THR A 161 2.56 -1.09 -3.81
CA THR A 161 3.82 -0.74 -4.47
C THR A 161 3.57 -0.55 -5.96
N LEU A 162 3.76 0.67 -6.46
CA LEU A 162 3.58 1.04 -7.86
C LEU A 162 4.89 0.99 -8.63
N ALA A 163 4.82 0.55 -9.89
CA ALA A 163 5.92 0.65 -10.83
C ALA A 163 6.11 2.12 -11.17
N MET A 164 7.23 2.71 -10.73
CA MET A 164 7.49 4.12 -10.95
C MET A 164 8.10 4.32 -12.34
N PRO A 165 7.62 5.28 -13.16
CA PRO A 165 8.14 5.53 -14.51
C PRO A 165 9.55 6.14 -14.46
N ASP A 166 10.35 5.99 -15.53
CA ASP A 166 11.72 6.54 -15.60
C ASP A 166 11.76 8.08 -15.63
N ASP A 167 10.78 8.69 -16.30
CA ASP A 167 10.73 10.14 -16.51
C ASP A 167 10.39 10.85 -15.19
N VAL A 168 11.34 11.64 -14.68
CA VAL A 168 11.24 12.44 -13.45
C VAL A 168 9.94 13.24 -13.41
N GLY A 169 9.25 13.18 -12.28
CA GLY A 169 8.01 13.92 -12.10
C GLY A 169 6.92 13.55 -13.11
N THR A 170 6.74 12.27 -13.44
CA THR A 170 5.58 11.79 -14.22
C THR A 170 4.39 11.47 -13.33
N PHE A 171 4.61 10.90 -12.15
CA PHE A 171 3.57 10.71 -11.16
C PHE A 171 3.25 12.02 -10.45
N ARG A 172 1.95 12.34 -10.34
CA ARG A 172 1.42 13.42 -9.49
C ARG A 172 0.74 12.80 -8.27
N ILE A 173 1.33 13.01 -7.10
CA ILE A 173 0.91 12.37 -5.85
C ILE A 173 -0.01 13.29 -5.07
N SER A 174 -1.11 12.72 -4.59
CA SER A 174 -2.12 13.43 -3.81
C SER A 174 -2.63 12.55 -2.68
N THR A 175 -3.11 13.19 -1.63
CA THR A 175 -3.74 12.52 -0.48
C THR A 175 -4.96 13.32 -0.04
N SER A 176 -5.86 12.67 0.69
CA SER A 176 -6.84 13.37 1.53
C SER A 176 -6.15 14.36 2.46
N PRO A 177 -6.86 15.38 2.98
CA PRO A 177 -6.32 16.26 4.00
C PRO A 177 -5.58 15.51 5.10
N PHE A 178 -4.39 15.99 5.46
CA PHE A 178 -3.55 15.40 6.50
C PHE A 178 -3.17 16.49 7.50
N ARG A 179 -3.14 16.13 8.78
CA ARG A 179 -2.84 17.05 9.90
C ARG A 179 -1.36 17.10 10.28
N LEU A 180 -0.58 16.12 9.82
CA LEU A 180 0.85 16.01 10.08
C LEU A 180 1.53 15.28 8.92
N GLY A 181 2.55 15.89 8.34
CA GLY A 181 3.55 15.21 7.53
C GLY A 181 4.86 15.07 8.31
N MET A 182 5.57 13.96 8.16
CA MET A 182 6.86 13.73 8.83
C MET A 182 7.78 12.84 8.00
N THR A 183 9.06 13.19 7.88
CA THR A 183 10.09 12.32 7.29
C THR A 183 10.56 11.26 8.30
N ASN A 184 11.17 10.16 7.83
CA ASN A 184 11.54 9.04 8.70
C ASN A 184 12.29 9.51 9.97
N PRO A 185 11.86 9.11 11.19
CA PRO A 185 12.46 9.56 12.44
C PRO A 185 13.90 9.08 12.64
N GLY A 186 14.28 7.97 12.03
CA GLY A 186 15.64 7.42 12.02
C GLY A 186 16.34 7.57 10.68
N VAL A 187 17.59 7.08 10.62
CA VAL A 187 18.29 6.88 9.35
C VAL A 187 17.55 5.78 8.58
N PHE A 188 16.96 6.13 7.44
CA PHE A 188 16.22 5.19 6.60
C PHE A 188 17.16 4.46 5.62
N SER A 189 18.13 5.19 5.06
CA SER A 189 19.14 4.63 4.16
C SER A 189 20.53 5.07 4.57
N ASP A 190 21.35 4.09 4.94
CA ASP A 190 22.70 4.27 5.45
C ASP A 190 23.76 4.10 4.34
N PRO A 191 24.54 5.15 4.02
CA PRO A 191 25.64 5.06 3.06
C PRO A 191 26.69 4.01 3.41
N ALA A 192 26.88 3.70 4.69
CA ALA A 192 27.78 2.62 5.12
C ALA A 192 27.29 1.23 4.65
N CYS A 193 26.00 1.09 4.37
CA CYS A 193 25.38 -0.11 3.80
C CYS A 193 25.18 -0.02 2.27
N GLY A 194 25.67 1.05 1.62
CA GLY A 194 25.47 1.28 0.18
C GLY A 194 24.06 1.75 -0.16
N GLU A 195 23.38 2.41 0.78
CA GLU A 195 22.06 3.03 0.58
C GLU A 195 22.14 4.54 0.77
N TYR A 196 21.40 5.33 0.01
CA TYR A 196 21.52 6.79 0.08
C TYR A 196 20.16 7.45 0.34
N GLN A 197 20.13 8.38 1.28
CA GLN A 197 18.94 9.12 1.69
C GLN A 197 19.02 10.58 1.23
N LEU A 198 17.89 11.14 0.80
CA LEU A 198 17.77 12.55 0.41
C LEU A 198 17.00 13.36 1.46
N LEU A 199 15.92 12.81 2.01
CA LEU A 199 15.02 13.51 2.92
C LEU A 199 15.65 13.68 4.29
N ALA A 200 15.38 14.81 4.97
CA ALA A 200 15.87 15.07 6.31
C ALA A 200 15.36 14.01 7.31
N ILE A 201 16.04 13.83 8.43
CA ILE A 201 15.62 12.88 9.47
C ILE A 201 14.66 13.57 10.45
N GLY A 202 13.49 12.95 10.66
CA GLY A 202 12.52 13.32 11.69
C GLY A 202 11.97 14.74 11.60
N LYS A 203 11.83 15.29 10.38
CA LYS A 203 11.31 16.64 10.17
C LYS A 203 9.85 16.61 9.80
N THR A 204 9.07 17.50 10.42
CA THR A 204 7.66 17.70 10.12
C THR A 204 7.46 18.64 8.94
N PHE A 205 6.39 18.44 8.17
CA PHE A 205 5.98 19.31 7.07
C PHE A 205 4.45 19.35 6.94
N GLY A 206 3.93 20.38 6.26
CA GLY A 206 2.49 20.58 6.01
C GLY A 206 2.08 20.46 4.54
N ASP A 207 3.03 20.37 3.62
CA ASP A 207 2.78 20.24 2.18
C ASP A 207 3.78 19.24 1.57
N LEU A 208 3.30 18.35 0.71
CA LEU A 208 4.14 17.42 -0.07
C LEU A 208 5.08 18.15 -1.03
N LYS A 209 4.81 19.43 -1.34
CA LYS A 209 5.66 20.28 -2.19
C LYS A 209 6.91 20.78 -1.48
N GLU A 210 6.95 20.73 -0.15
CA GLU A 210 8.01 21.33 0.67
C GLU A 210 8.54 20.34 1.71
N ILE A 211 8.91 19.12 1.30
CA ILE A 211 9.47 18.13 2.23
C ILE A 211 10.95 18.43 2.50
N PRO A 212 11.38 18.61 3.77
CA PRO A 212 12.76 18.94 4.11
C PRO A 212 13.77 17.88 3.65
N THR A 213 14.94 18.33 3.16
CA THR A 213 16.04 17.45 2.71
C THR A 213 17.24 17.50 3.67
N LEU A 214 18.14 16.51 3.57
CA LEU A 214 19.47 16.54 4.19
C LEU A 214 20.42 17.54 3.49
N LEU A 215 20.08 17.97 2.27
CA LEU A 215 20.89 18.90 1.50
C LEU A 215 20.64 20.34 1.99
N LYS A 216 21.66 21.20 1.84
CA LYS A 216 21.50 22.64 2.09
C LYS A 216 20.77 23.35 0.96
N ASP A 217 20.95 22.86 -0.28
CA ASP A 217 20.34 23.42 -1.49
C ASP A 217 19.97 22.26 -2.45
N PRO A 218 18.66 22.03 -2.72
CA PRO A 218 17.52 22.72 -2.13
C PRO A 218 17.22 22.20 -0.71
N ALA A 219 16.83 23.10 0.21
CA ALA A 219 16.49 22.74 1.60
C ALA A 219 15.19 21.92 1.72
N CYS A 220 14.33 21.98 0.69
CA CYS A 220 13.10 21.20 0.57
C CYS A 220 12.96 20.66 -0.86
N ILE A 221 12.14 19.62 -1.03
CA ILE A 221 11.85 19.02 -2.33
C ILE A 221 10.36 18.73 -2.49
N ASP A 222 9.89 18.80 -3.74
CA ASP A 222 8.50 18.51 -4.10
C ASP A 222 8.31 17.00 -4.33
N CYS A 223 7.82 16.31 -3.29
CA CYS A 223 7.44 14.90 -3.35
C CYS A 223 6.01 14.69 -3.89
N SER A 224 5.28 15.76 -4.26
CA SER A 224 4.04 15.63 -5.04
C SER A 224 4.30 15.26 -6.50
N ARG A 225 5.57 15.26 -6.94
CA ARG A 225 6.02 14.92 -8.29
C ARG A 225 7.11 13.85 -8.22
N LEU A 226 6.79 12.64 -8.67
CA LEU A 226 7.71 11.48 -8.62
C LEU A 226 7.94 10.89 -10.02
N PRO A 227 9.08 10.20 -10.29
CA PRO A 227 10.25 10.07 -9.43
C PRO A 227 10.93 11.38 -9.09
N LEU A 228 11.64 11.39 -7.95
CA LEU A 228 12.68 12.36 -7.66
C LEU A 228 13.96 12.02 -8.46
N ARG A 229 15.07 12.71 -8.17
CA ARG A 229 16.39 12.37 -8.72
C ARG A 229 16.78 10.92 -8.38
N ARG A 230 17.46 10.27 -9.33
CA ARG A 230 18.01 8.92 -9.17
C ARG A 230 19.09 8.86 -8.08
N GLY A 231 19.19 7.71 -7.44
CA GLY A 231 20.26 7.33 -6.52
C GLY A 231 19.85 7.36 -5.05
N PHE A 232 18.56 7.46 -4.72
CA PHE A 232 18.10 7.60 -3.34
C PHE A 232 16.95 6.64 -3.01
N SER A 233 16.89 6.28 -1.73
CA SER A 233 15.78 5.57 -1.10
C SER A 233 15.37 6.35 0.14
N ASP A 234 14.08 6.68 0.24
CA ASP A 234 13.55 7.59 1.24
C ASP A 234 12.22 7.09 1.77
N LEU A 235 11.87 7.57 2.98
CA LEU A 235 10.58 7.30 3.60
C LEU A 235 10.06 8.58 4.27
N PHE A 236 8.81 8.92 3.97
CA PHE A 236 8.04 9.91 4.71
C PHE A 236 6.64 9.38 4.97
N ALA A 237 5.90 10.00 5.87
CA ALA A 237 4.53 9.64 6.15
C ALA A 237 3.64 10.87 6.34
N VAL A 238 2.35 10.70 6.09
CA VAL A 238 1.31 11.69 6.39
C VAL A 238 0.22 11.05 7.22
N VAL A 239 -0.31 11.80 8.19
CA VAL A 239 -1.38 11.36 9.10
C VAL A 239 -2.67 12.04 8.70
N ALA A 240 -3.68 11.26 8.32
CA ALA A 240 -4.97 11.76 7.86
C ALA A 240 -5.61 12.71 8.89
N ASP A 241 -6.21 13.78 8.39
CA ASP A 241 -7.01 14.69 9.19
C ASP A 241 -8.45 14.13 9.26
N ILE A 242 -8.71 13.35 10.30
CA ILE A 242 -10.01 12.67 10.50
C ILE A 242 -11.16 13.69 10.65
N GLU A 243 -10.88 14.84 11.25
CA GLU A 243 -11.89 15.89 11.43
C GLU A 243 -12.25 16.53 10.08
N ALA A 244 -11.25 16.87 9.27
CA ALA A 244 -11.47 17.40 7.92
C ALA A 244 -12.16 16.40 6.99
N LEU A 245 -11.94 15.09 7.19
CA LEU A 245 -12.60 14.03 6.43
C LEU A 245 -14.08 13.85 6.80
N ASN A 246 -14.53 14.32 7.97
CA ASN A 246 -15.94 14.33 8.37
C ASN A 246 -16.68 12.99 8.10
N GLY A 247 -16.05 11.87 8.47
CA GLY A 247 -16.60 10.52 8.31
C GLY A 247 -16.43 9.86 6.94
N THR A 248 -15.83 10.53 5.95
CA THR A 248 -15.48 9.91 4.66
C THR A 248 -14.15 9.15 4.74
N PRO A 249 -13.88 8.20 3.82
CA PRO A 249 -12.59 7.52 3.74
C PRO A 249 -11.41 8.48 3.54
N ALA A 250 -10.25 8.13 4.11
CA ALA A 250 -8.98 8.70 3.68
C ALA A 250 -8.56 8.09 2.35
N TRP A 251 -7.81 8.85 1.56
CA TRP A 251 -7.44 8.44 0.22
C TRP A 251 -6.02 8.87 -0.15
N SER A 252 -5.41 8.13 -1.06
CA SER A 252 -4.15 8.44 -1.72
C SER A 252 -4.31 8.24 -3.22
N ALA A 253 -3.65 9.06 -4.03
CA ALA A 253 -3.75 8.96 -5.49
C ALA A 253 -2.42 9.26 -6.19
N ALA A 254 -2.18 8.58 -7.30
CA ALA A 254 -1.04 8.79 -8.18
C ALA A 254 -1.53 8.89 -9.63
N VAL A 255 -1.42 10.06 -10.25
CA VAL A 255 -1.73 10.27 -11.68
C VAL A 255 -0.48 10.03 -12.49
N ASN A 256 -0.52 9.12 -13.47
CA ASN A 256 0.49 9.02 -14.51
C ASN A 256 0.16 10.01 -15.63
N THR A 257 0.86 11.13 -15.68
CA THR A 257 0.55 12.19 -16.65
C THR A 257 0.97 11.87 -18.08
N LYS A 258 1.78 10.81 -18.28
CA LYS A 258 2.27 10.39 -19.60
C LYS A 258 1.37 9.34 -20.24
N GLU A 259 0.90 8.39 -19.44
CA GLU A 259 0.02 7.31 -19.89
C GLU A 259 -1.46 7.59 -19.61
N HIS A 260 -1.76 8.74 -18.99
CA HIS A 260 -3.11 9.26 -18.79
C HIS A 260 -4.04 8.30 -18.03
N TRP A 261 -3.55 7.84 -16.88
CA TRP A 261 -4.35 7.08 -15.91
C TRP A 261 -4.09 7.57 -14.49
N VAL A 262 -5.00 7.26 -13.58
CA VAL A 262 -4.87 7.52 -12.15
C VAL A 262 -5.07 6.23 -11.36
N TRP A 263 -4.16 5.95 -10.43
CA TRP A 263 -4.35 4.97 -9.37
C TRP A 263 -4.81 5.66 -8.10
N PHE A 264 -5.66 5.00 -7.31
CA PHE A 264 -6.09 5.48 -6.00
C PHE A 264 -6.28 4.34 -4.99
N SER A 265 -6.12 4.66 -3.70
CA SER A 265 -6.53 3.81 -2.57
C SER A 265 -7.52 4.54 -1.66
N LEU A 266 -8.44 3.77 -1.05
CA LEU A 266 -9.36 4.23 -0.01
C LEU A 266 -9.20 3.35 1.24
N ARG A 267 -9.28 3.97 2.43
CA ARG A 267 -9.22 3.29 3.73
C ARG A 267 -10.06 3.99 4.79
N ASP A 268 -10.35 3.28 5.87
CA ASP A 268 -10.84 3.92 7.11
C ASP A 268 -9.65 4.50 7.90
N PRO A 269 -9.56 5.84 8.04
CA PRO A 269 -8.45 6.46 8.77
C PRO A 269 -8.48 6.19 10.28
N ARG A 270 -9.58 5.66 10.83
CA ARG A 270 -9.64 5.23 12.24
C ARG A 270 -8.88 3.92 12.48
N ASN A 271 -8.82 3.08 11.44
CA ASN A 271 -8.08 1.82 11.48
C ASN A 271 -6.66 1.98 10.93
N LEU A 272 -6.48 2.80 9.90
CA LEU A 272 -5.22 3.04 9.20
C LEU A 272 -4.97 4.56 9.08
N PRO A 273 -4.56 5.24 10.16
CA PRO A 273 -4.47 6.70 10.22
C PRO A 273 -3.37 7.30 9.34
N THR A 274 -2.36 6.51 8.98
CA THR A 274 -1.14 7.01 8.34
C THR A 274 -1.01 6.44 6.94
N THR A 275 -0.52 7.25 5.99
CA THR A 275 0.05 6.75 4.74
C THR A 275 1.55 6.97 4.75
N ALA A 276 2.34 5.90 4.67
CA ALA A 276 3.78 5.97 4.47
C ALA A 276 4.11 5.90 2.97
N PHE A 277 5.13 6.64 2.56
CA PHE A 277 5.59 6.73 1.18
C PHE A 277 7.03 6.26 1.10
N TRP A 278 7.24 5.01 0.69
CA TRP A 278 8.56 4.48 0.39
C TRP A 278 8.95 4.85 -1.03
N LEU A 279 9.93 5.74 -1.16
CA LEU A 279 10.49 6.14 -2.44
C LEU A 279 11.74 5.30 -2.68
N GLU A 280 11.74 4.43 -3.68
CA GLU A 280 12.95 3.74 -4.13
C GLU A 280 13.25 4.15 -5.56
N ASN A 281 14.37 4.84 -5.77
CA ASN A 281 14.82 5.22 -7.10
C ASN A 281 16.32 4.95 -7.24
N HIS A 282 16.67 3.66 -7.37
CA HIS A 282 18.05 3.17 -7.44
C HIS A 282 18.91 3.56 -6.22
N GLY A 283 18.30 3.65 -5.03
CA GLY A 283 18.99 4.08 -3.81
C GLY A 283 19.81 2.98 -3.15
N ARG A 284 19.38 1.72 -3.29
CA ARG A 284 20.01 0.57 -2.63
C ARG A 284 20.91 -0.24 -3.57
N HIS A 285 22.14 -0.48 -3.16
CA HIS A 285 23.16 -1.15 -3.99
C HIS A 285 23.50 -2.57 -3.55
N SER A 286 23.07 -2.98 -2.35
CA SER A 286 23.20 -4.35 -1.88
C SER A 286 22.30 -5.30 -2.67
N PHE A 287 22.65 -6.59 -2.70
CA PHE A 287 21.78 -7.62 -3.27
C PHE A 287 20.45 -7.70 -2.48
N PRO A 288 19.28 -7.84 -3.15
CA PRO A 288 19.06 -8.02 -4.60
C PRO A 288 18.85 -6.70 -5.38
N TRP A 289 18.88 -5.56 -4.68
CA TRP A 289 18.58 -4.25 -5.21
C TRP A 289 19.56 -3.80 -6.29
N ASN A 290 20.86 -4.05 -6.12
CA ASN A 290 21.94 -3.85 -7.11
C ASN A 290 21.87 -2.51 -7.88
N GLY A 291 21.34 -1.44 -7.27
CA GLY A 291 21.15 -0.15 -7.93
C GLY A 291 20.18 -0.17 -9.12
N ARG A 292 19.30 -1.17 -9.21
CA ARG A 292 18.36 -1.40 -10.34
C ARG A 292 16.88 -1.34 -9.95
N ASN A 293 16.56 -1.21 -8.67
CA ASN A 293 15.17 -1.15 -8.21
C ASN A 293 14.61 0.27 -8.33
N GLN A 294 13.36 0.38 -8.79
CA GLN A 294 12.65 1.64 -8.88
C GLN A 294 11.15 1.41 -8.68
N CYS A 295 10.62 1.90 -7.56
CA CYS A 295 9.21 1.73 -7.21
C CYS A 295 8.74 2.75 -6.16
N LEU A 296 7.42 2.90 -6.05
CA LEU A 296 6.77 3.77 -5.08
C LEU A 296 5.87 2.94 -4.16
N GLY A 297 6.21 2.83 -2.88
CA GLY A 297 5.27 2.40 -1.85
C GLY A 297 4.31 3.53 -1.49
N ILE A 298 3.02 3.25 -1.49
CA ILE A 298 1.94 4.08 -0.92
C ILE A 298 1.22 3.19 0.08
N GLU A 299 1.70 3.23 1.31
CA GLU A 299 1.45 2.22 2.33
C GLU A 299 0.45 2.76 3.35
N ASP A 300 -0.76 2.21 3.36
CA ASP A 300 -1.82 2.62 4.26
C ASP A 300 -1.73 1.81 5.57
N ILE A 301 -1.33 2.47 6.67
CA ILE A 301 -0.86 1.80 7.88
C ILE A 301 -1.47 2.34 9.18
N CYS A 302 -1.47 1.48 10.19
CA CYS A 302 -1.41 1.82 11.60
C CYS A 302 -0.08 1.30 12.12
N GLY A 303 0.93 2.16 12.15
CA GLY A 303 2.33 1.79 12.36
C GLY A 303 3.21 3.00 12.63
N PHE A 304 4.31 2.81 13.34
CA PHE A 304 5.36 3.81 13.44
C PHE A 304 6.33 3.67 12.25
N PHE A 305 6.00 4.36 11.14
CA PHE A 305 6.73 4.25 9.87
C PHE A 305 6.92 2.77 9.48
N ALA A 306 8.13 2.38 9.06
CA ALA A 306 8.48 1.03 8.66
C ALA A 306 9.32 0.28 9.72
N ASP A 307 9.28 0.68 11.00
CA ASP A 307 10.22 0.14 12.00
C ASP A 307 9.85 -1.25 12.52
N GLY A 308 8.55 -1.51 12.73
CA GLY A 308 8.06 -2.81 13.21
C GLY A 308 7.30 -2.75 14.54
N LEU A 309 7.02 -3.94 15.08
CA LEU A 309 6.20 -4.17 16.27
C LEU A 309 6.69 -3.40 17.51
N ALA A 310 7.97 -3.54 17.88
CA ALA A 310 8.50 -2.94 19.11
C ALA A 310 8.37 -1.40 19.10
N ALA A 311 8.79 -0.75 18.01
CA ALA A 311 8.75 0.70 17.87
C ALA A 311 7.32 1.25 17.77
N SER A 312 6.42 0.46 17.18
CA SER A 312 5.01 0.83 17.00
C SER A 312 4.18 0.69 18.28
N VAL A 313 4.56 -0.21 19.19
CA VAL A 313 3.79 -0.48 20.43
C VAL A 313 4.33 0.32 21.62
N ASN A 314 5.64 0.58 21.68
CA ASN A 314 6.21 1.46 22.69
C ASN A 314 5.88 2.93 22.39
N GLU A 315 6.04 3.78 23.40
CA GLU A 315 5.96 5.24 23.24
C GLU A 315 6.90 5.70 22.12
N ASN A 316 6.37 6.53 21.23
CA ASN A 316 7.04 7.05 20.07
C ASN A 316 6.47 8.43 19.70
N THR A 317 7.17 9.13 18.81
CA THR A 317 6.82 10.53 18.46
C THR A 317 5.42 10.71 17.88
N LEU A 318 4.79 9.67 17.31
CA LEU A 318 3.41 9.72 16.83
C LEU A 318 2.41 9.40 17.95
N SER A 319 2.67 8.37 18.76
CA SER A 319 1.79 7.99 19.87
C SER A 319 1.71 9.08 20.94
N ASP A 320 2.80 9.81 21.17
CA ASP A 320 2.85 10.96 22.09
C ASP A 320 1.91 12.11 21.67
N GLN A 321 1.53 12.15 20.38
CA GLN A 321 0.56 13.08 19.81
C GLN A 321 -0.84 12.46 19.68
N GLY A 322 -1.09 11.32 20.31
CA GLY A 322 -2.35 10.59 20.25
C GLY A 322 -2.64 9.91 18.91
N ILE A 323 -1.63 9.73 18.05
CA ILE A 323 -1.77 9.00 16.78
C ILE A 323 -1.59 7.51 17.05
N ALA A 324 -2.57 6.69 16.66
CA ALA A 324 -2.45 5.25 16.79
C ALA A 324 -1.33 4.70 15.88
N THR A 325 -0.37 3.99 16.47
CA THR A 325 0.71 3.29 15.77
C THR A 325 0.58 1.76 15.86
N ALA A 326 -0.46 1.26 16.51
CA ALA A 326 -0.82 -0.15 16.52
C ALA A 326 -2.32 -0.31 16.75
N ILE A 327 -2.93 -1.31 16.13
CA ILE A 327 -4.28 -1.77 16.52
C ILE A 327 -4.16 -2.75 17.69
N THR A 328 -5.25 -2.96 18.42
CA THR A 328 -5.32 -4.01 19.45
C THR A 328 -6.26 -5.12 19.00
N CYS A 329 -5.71 -6.31 18.76
CA CYS A 329 -6.48 -7.49 18.42
C CYS A 329 -6.92 -8.24 19.70
N SER A 330 -8.10 -8.84 19.67
CA SER A 330 -8.67 -9.62 20.80
C SER A 330 -9.39 -10.87 20.30
N ASP A 331 -9.64 -11.83 21.21
CA ASP A 331 -10.45 -13.01 20.89
C ASP A 331 -11.95 -12.72 20.80
N ALA A 332 -12.42 -11.67 21.46
CA ALA A 332 -13.84 -11.34 21.52
C ALA A 332 -14.37 -10.71 20.23
N THR A 333 -13.54 -9.90 19.57
CA THR A 333 -13.90 -9.21 18.33
C THR A 333 -12.74 -9.31 17.35
N PRO A 334 -12.93 -10.01 16.21
CA PRO A 334 -11.92 -10.10 15.17
C PRO A 334 -11.59 -8.71 14.65
N ALA A 335 -10.30 -8.43 14.42
CA ALA A 335 -9.95 -7.21 13.71
C ALA A 335 -10.40 -7.34 12.25
N ASP A 336 -10.96 -6.26 11.69
CA ASP A 336 -11.49 -6.19 10.32
C ASP A 336 -10.85 -4.99 9.62
N ILE A 337 -9.88 -5.25 8.75
CA ILE A 337 -9.14 -4.23 8.01
C ILE A 337 -9.51 -4.31 6.53
N ARG A 338 -9.99 -3.20 5.98
CA ARG A 338 -10.52 -3.13 4.62
C ARG A 338 -9.83 -2.04 3.81
N SER A 339 -9.65 -2.30 2.53
CA SER A 339 -9.12 -1.31 1.58
C SER A 339 -9.77 -1.49 0.21
N ILE A 340 -9.82 -0.39 -0.54
CA ILE A 340 -10.16 -0.38 -1.96
C ILE A 340 -8.95 0.20 -2.69
N GLN A 341 -8.53 -0.44 -3.77
CA GLN A 341 -7.52 0.11 -4.68
C GLN A 341 -7.99 -0.01 -6.12
N GLY A 342 -7.79 1.02 -6.93
CA GLY A 342 -8.28 1.06 -8.31
C GLY A 342 -7.36 1.84 -9.24
N ALA A 343 -7.52 1.62 -10.54
CA ALA A 343 -6.96 2.49 -11.55
C ALA A 343 -7.90 2.68 -12.73
N VAL A 344 -7.97 3.92 -13.25
CA VAL A 344 -8.84 4.29 -14.37
C VAL A 344 -8.12 5.23 -15.33
N SER A 345 -8.51 5.19 -16.60
CA SER A 345 -8.08 6.16 -17.61
C SER A 345 -8.61 7.55 -17.27
N VAL A 346 -7.83 8.57 -17.58
CA VAL A 346 -8.20 9.98 -17.41
C VAL A 346 -7.87 10.76 -18.67
N PRO A 347 -8.50 11.92 -18.92
CA PRO A 347 -8.12 12.80 -20.03
C PRO A 347 -6.65 13.21 -19.95
N ALA A 348 -6.02 13.49 -21.09
CA ALA A 348 -4.62 13.96 -21.13
C ALA A 348 -4.38 15.28 -20.38
N THR A 349 -5.45 16.06 -20.14
CA THR A 349 -5.45 17.31 -19.38
C THR A 349 -5.67 17.11 -17.87
N PHE A 350 -5.89 15.87 -17.43
CA PHE A 350 -6.05 15.53 -16.02
C PHE A 350 -4.67 15.55 -15.35
N ASP A 351 -4.43 16.57 -14.53
CA ASP A 351 -3.11 16.86 -13.96
C ASP A 351 -2.87 16.11 -12.65
N ARG A 352 -3.52 16.53 -11.57
CA ARG A 352 -3.33 16.01 -10.21
C ARG A 352 -4.68 15.95 -9.52
N VAL A 353 -4.96 14.89 -8.77
CA VAL A 353 -6.21 14.79 -8.00
C VAL A 353 -6.21 15.86 -6.91
N ALA A 354 -7.09 16.84 -7.01
CA ALA A 354 -7.30 17.86 -6.00
C ALA A 354 -8.24 17.37 -4.90
N GLU A 355 -9.29 16.62 -5.27
CA GLU A 355 -10.28 16.08 -4.34
C GLU A 355 -10.88 14.77 -4.88
N ILE A 356 -11.27 13.88 -3.96
CA ILE A 356 -12.17 12.76 -4.24
C ILE A 356 -13.51 13.06 -3.56
N CYS A 357 -14.56 13.26 -4.36
CA CYS A 357 -15.93 13.42 -3.89
C CYS A 357 -16.60 12.04 -3.76
N PHE A 358 -17.34 11.82 -2.67
CA PHE A 358 -18.00 10.54 -2.39
C PHE A 358 -19.50 10.62 -2.69
N GLY A 359 -19.98 9.84 -3.66
CA GLY A 359 -21.37 9.79 -4.14
C GLY A 359 -22.08 8.47 -3.82
N ASP A 360 -23.30 8.27 -4.31
CA ASP A 360 -23.99 6.98 -4.09
C ASP A 360 -23.41 5.88 -4.99
N ASN A 361 -22.70 4.91 -4.40
CA ASN A 361 -21.99 3.83 -5.10
C ASN A 361 -21.00 4.32 -6.18
N GLU A 362 -20.41 5.50 -5.96
CA GLU A 362 -19.35 6.04 -6.81
C GLU A 362 -18.43 7.00 -6.05
N ILE A 363 -17.29 7.29 -6.67
CA ILE A 363 -16.48 8.46 -6.34
C ILE A 363 -16.27 9.32 -7.59
N THR A 364 -16.05 10.61 -7.41
CA THR A 364 -15.61 11.51 -8.47
C THR A 364 -14.24 12.07 -8.15
N LEU A 365 -13.25 11.75 -8.99
CA LEU A 365 -11.92 12.32 -8.95
C LEU A 365 -11.97 13.70 -9.63
N ARG A 366 -11.71 14.76 -8.87
CA ARG A 366 -11.57 16.12 -9.40
C ARG A 366 -10.10 16.50 -9.49
N SER A 367 -9.66 16.95 -10.66
CA SER A 367 -8.28 17.41 -10.86
C SER A 367 -8.09 18.88 -10.44
N GLU A 368 -6.84 19.32 -10.27
CA GLU A 368 -6.50 20.74 -10.03
C GLU A 368 -6.92 21.62 -11.22
N SER A 369 -6.82 21.08 -12.45
CA SER A 369 -7.33 21.72 -13.67
C SER A 369 -8.86 21.69 -13.84
N GLY A 370 -9.60 21.11 -12.88
CA GLY A 370 -11.06 21.05 -12.89
C GLY A 370 -11.68 19.94 -13.75
N GLN A 371 -10.89 18.99 -14.24
CA GLN A 371 -11.41 17.79 -14.90
C GLN A 371 -12.09 16.87 -13.87
N LEU A 372 -13.10 16.12 -14.32
CA LEU A 372 -13.87 15.20 -13.50
C LEU A 372 -13.85 13.81 -14.11
N VAL A 373 -13.57 12.79 -13.29
CA VAL A 373 -13.66 11.38 -13.66
C VAL A 373 -14.43 10.63 -12.58
N THR A 374 -15.58 10.06 -12.94
CA THR A 374 -16.40 9.27 -12.02
C THR A 374 -16.06 7.79 -12.11
N VAL A 375 -15.91 7.16 -10.94
CA VAL A 375 -15.53 5.75 -10.79
C VAL A 375 -16.61 5.04 -9.96
N PRO A 376 -17.34 4.07 -10.53
CA PRO A 376 -18.33 3.31 -9.78
C PRO A 376 -17.64 2.38 -8.78
N LEU A 377 -18.00 2.49 -7.51
CA LEU A 377 -17.53 1.66 -6.40
C LEU A 377 -18.33 1.93 -5.12
N ASN A 378 -18.39 0.98 -4.20
CA ASN A 378 -18.98 1.19 -2.89
C ASN A 378 -17.92 1.60 -1.86
N TYR A 379 -17.69 2.90 -1.68
CA TYR A 379 -16.65 3.40 -0.76
C TYR A 379 -16.96 3.04 0.70
N LYS A 380 -18.24 2.89 1.08
CA LYS A 380 -18.63 2.56 2.45
C LYS A 380 -18.13 1.19 2.89
N PHE A 381 -17.74 0.33 1.94
CA PHE A 381 -17.07 -0.93 2.22
C PHE A 381 -15.89 -0.74 3.18
N VAL A 382 -15.03 0.27 2.98
CA VAL A 382 -13.85 0.46 3.83
C VAL A 382 -14.19 0.93 5.24
N LEU A 383 -15.35 1.55 5.44
CA LEU A 383 -15.83 2.06 6.73
C LEU A 383 -16.52 0.99 7.60
N GLY A 384 -16.70 -0.23 7.07
CA GLY A 384 -17.22 -1.35 7.85
C GLY A 384 -18.74 -1.35 8.09
N GLU A 385 -19.52 -0.49 7.43
CA GLU A 385 -20.95 -0.26 7.67
C GLU A 385 -21.88 -1.41 7.21
N GLY A 386 -21.51 -2.68 7.43
CA GLY A 386 -22.32 -3.85 7.05
C GLY A 386 -22.47 -4.08 5.54
N LEU A 387 -21.82 -3.24 4.73
CA LEU A 387 -21.94 -3.24 3.29
C LEU A 387 -20.91 -4.18 2.65
N GLN A 388 -21.42 -5.08 1.81
CA GLN A 388 -20.63 -5.88 0.88
C GLN A 388 -20.08 -4.98 -0.25
N PRO A 389 -18.98 -5.39 -0.91
CA PRO A 389 -18.40 -4.70 -2.08
C PRO A 389 -19.39 -4.17 -3.11
#